data_AF-A0AAW4PJZ4-F1
#
_entry.id   AF-A0AAW4PJZ4-F1
#
_cell.length_a   1.000
_cell.length_b   1.000
_cell.length_c   1.000
_cell.angle_alpha   90.00
_cell.angle_beta   90.00
_cell.angle_gamma   90.00
#
_symmetry.space_group_name_H-M   'P 1'
#
loop_
_entity.id
_entity.type
_entity.pdbx_description
1 polymer ?
#
loop_
_entity_poly.entity_id
_entity_poly.type
_entity_poly.pdbx_seq_one_letter_code
_entity_poly.pdbx_strand_id
1 'polypeptide(L)'
;MIFGRTLVCDRFVYDIVVSVMLSIDDDEFYRTFVGDLFLRLIPDRSCTILLTTDAEYLRPRRDDVRSDETLPRMVELYDELADYNGIQRIDATKPSEQIHEEIVDRLT
;
A
#
# COMPACT_ATOMS: atom_id res chain seq x y z
N MET A 1 4.18 14.54 13.30
CA MET A 1 4.60 15.93 13.03
C MET A 1 6.05 16.11 13.43
N ILE A 2 6.96 16.15 12.46
CA ILE A 2 8.35 16.55 12.68
C ILE A 2 8.43 18.02 12.20
N PHE A 3 8.75 18.95 13.10
CA PHE A 3 8.82 20.41 12.86
C PHE A 3 7.53 21.14 12.41
N GLY A 4 6.34 20.61 12.69
CA GLY A 4 5.08 21.24 12.27
C GLY A 4 4.81 21.16 10.76
N ARG A 5 5.53 20.27 10.05
CA ARG A 5 5.32 19.99 8.63
C ARG A 5 4.59 18.66 8.46
N THR A 6 3.74 18.60 7.44
CA THR A 6 3.13 17.36 6.95
C THR A 6 4.00 16.81 5.84
N LEU A 7 4.39 15.54 5.94
CA LEU A 7 5.12 14.83 4.90
C LEU A 7 4.14 13.89 4.19
N VAL A 8 4.08 14.00 2.87
CA VAL A 8 3.34 13.07 2.03
C VAL A 8 4.36 12.19 1.31
N CYS A 9 4.24 10.88 1.47
CA CYS A 9 5.12 9.90 0.84
C CYS A 9 4.32 9.10 -0.18
N ASP A 10 4.84 9.03 -1.41
CA ASP A 10 4.40 8.03 -2.39
C ASP A 10 5.22 6.76 -2.15
N ARG A 11 4.54 5.73 -1.63
CA ARG A 11 5.12 4.50 -1.05
C ARG A 11 5.94 4.74 0.22
N PHE A 12 6.00 3.69 1.05
CA PHE A 12 6.73 3.70 2.31
C PHE A 12 7.05 2.26 2.75
N VAL A 13 7.11 2.00 4.05
CA VAL A 13 7.45 0.69 4.64
C VAL A 13 6.63 -0.47 4.09
N TYR A 14 5.33 -0.31 3.84
CA TYR A 14 4.49 -1.39 3.30
C TYR A 14 4.98 -1.91 1.93
N ASP A 15 5.47 -1.03 1.04
CA ASP A 15 6.02 -1.43 -0.26
C ASP A 15 7.30 -2.24 -0.12
N ILE A 16 8.13 -1.91 0.89
CA ILE A 16 9.32 -2.70 1.24
C ILE A 16 8.91 -4.09 1.72
N VAL A 17 7.93 -4.18 2.61
CA VAL A 17 7.46 -5.46 3.16
C VAL A 17 6.89 -6.35 2.04
N VAL A 18 6.03 -5.81 1.17
CA VAL A 18 5.50 -6.54 0.01
C VAL A 18 6.61 -6.99 -0.95
N SER A 19 7.56 -6.12 -1.25
CA SER A 19 8.70 -6.46 -2.11
C SER A 19 9.53 -7.61 -1.52
N VAL A 20 9.75 -7.61 -0.20
CA VAL A 20 10.44 -8.72 0.48
C VAL A 20 9.62 -10.00 0.39
N MET A 21 8.33 -9.98 0.75
CA MET A 21 7.43 -11.15 0.68
C MET A 21 7.48 -11.83 -0.69
N LEU A 22 7.38 -11.03 -1.76
CA LEU A 22 7.49 -11.52 -3.13
C LEU A 22 8.88 -12.10 -3.44
N SER A 23 9.95 -11.46 -2.95
CA SER A 23 11.33 -11.87 -3.25
C SER A 23 11.76 -13.16 -2.54
N ILE A 24 11.23 -13.42 -1.34
CA ILE A 24 11.57 -14.60 -0.54
C ILE A 24 10.49 -15.69 -0.58
N ASP A 25 9.40 -15.45 -1.31
CA ASP A 25 8.26 -16.36 -1.42
C ASP A 25 7.63 -16.72 -0.05
N ASP A 26 7.49 -15.72 0.82
CA ASP A 26 6.93 -15.86 2.17
C ASP A 26 5.90 -14.75 2.42
N ASP A 27 4.62 -15.07 2.21
CA ASP A 27 3.50 -14.14 2.38
C ASP A 27 3.29 -13.75 3.85
N GLU A 28 3.80 -14.52 4.81
CA GLU A 28 3.64 -14.29 6.24
C GLU A 28 4.85 -13.54 6.86
N PHE A 29 5.78 -13.05 6.04
CA PHE A 29 6.98 -12.35 6.50
C PHE A 29 6.66 -11.22 7.49
N TYR A 30 5.55 -10.50 7.28
CA TYR A 30 5.11 -9.39 8.13
C TYR A 30 4.78 -9.80 9.58
N ARG A 31 4.52 -11.10 9.83
CA ARG A 31 4.31 -11.67 11.17
C ARG A 31 5.59 -12.12 11.86
N THR A 32 6.69 -12.21 11.13
CA THR A 32 7.99 -12.56 11.71
C THR A 32 8.53 -11.41 12.55
N PHE A 33 9.48 -11.71 13.44
CA PHE A 33 10.15 -10.68 14.24
C PHE A 33 10.80 -9.59 13.37
N VAL A 34 11.38 -9.98 12.22
CA VAL A 34 12.03 -9.03 11.31
C VAL A 34 10.99 -8.20 10.55
N GLY A 35 9.91 -8.82 10.05
CA GLY A 35 8.82 -8.10 9.39
C GLY A 35 8.12 -7.10 10.32
N ASP A 36 7.84 -7.50 11.56
CA ASP A 36 7.30 -6.61 12.59
C ASP A 36 8.23 -5.42 12.86
N LEU A 37 9.55 -5.64 12.89
CA LEU A 37 10.52 -4.55 13.05
C LEU A 37 10.48 -3.54 11.90
N PHE A 38 10.26 -3.99 10.66
CA PHE A 38 10.04 -3.08 9.53
C PHE A 38 8.77 -2.26 9.74
N LEU A 39 7.65 -2.88 10.10
CA LEU A 39 6.37 -2.19 10.30
C LEU A 39 6.46 -1.11 11.41
N ARG A 40 7.27 -1.34 12.45
CA ARG A 40 7.54 -0.35 13.50
C ARG A 40 8.30 0.90 13.06
N LEU A 41 8.85 0.93 11.84
CA LEU A 41 9.43 2.16 11.27
C LEU A 41 8.35 3.17 10.86
N ILE A 42 7.09 2.74 10.79
CA ILE A 42 5.95 3.61 10.51
C ILE A 42 5.67 4.46 11.75
N PRO A 43 5.67 5.80 11.64
CA PRO A 43 5.39 6.67 12.78
C PRO A 43 3.96 6.50 13.30
N ASP A 44 3.76 6.39 14.61
CA ASP A 44 2.44 6.20 15.26
C ASP A 44 1.36 7.23 14.86
N ARG A 45 1.77 8.42 14.42
CA ARG A 45 0.88 9.51 13.98
C ARG A 45 0.93 9.72 12.46
N SER A 46 0.94 8.63 11.70
CA SER A 46 0.76 8.65 10.24
C SER A 46 -0.66 8.25 9.85
N CYS A 47 -1.18 8.86 8.79
CA CYS A 47 -2.31 8.33 8.05
C CYS A 47 -1.74 7.49 6.88
N THR A 48 -2.20 6.26 6.73
CA THR A 48 -1.89 5.44 5.57
C THR A 48 -3.16 5.17 4.80
N ILE A 49 -3.10 5.41 3.49
CA ILE A 49 -4.18 5.16 2.55
C ILE A 49 -3.63 4.24 1.48
N LEU A 50 -4.32 3.12 1.25
CA LEU A 50 -4.04 2.22 0.13
C LEU A 50 -4.99 2.56 -1.02
N LEU A 51 -4.43 3.00 -2.15
CA LEU A 51 -5.19 3.06 -3.40
C LEU A 51 -5.16 1.66 -4.01
N THR A 52 -6.29 0.96 -3.98
CA THR A 52 -6.38 -0.43 -4.44
C THR A 52 -7.34 -0.57 -5.61
N THR A 53 -7.11 -1.59 -6.44
CA THR A 53 -7.96 -2.01 -7.54
C THR A 53 -7.44 -3.38 -8.03
N ASP A 54 -8.26 -4.10 -8.79
CA ASP A 54 -7.90 -5.42 -9.29
C ASP A 54 -6.74 -5.36 -10.29
N ALA A 55 -5.91 -6.42 -10.30
CA ALA A 55 -4.78 -6.53 -11.22
C ALA A 55 -5.20 -6.40 -12.70
N GLU A 56 -6.39 -6.89 -13.07
CA GLU A 56 -6.95 -6.75 -14.42
C GLU A 56 -7.17 -5.28 -14.81
N TYR A 57 -7.51 -4.42 -13.86
CA TYR A 57 -7.73 -2.99 -14.09
C TYR A 57 -6.41 -2.20 -14.16
N LEU A 58 -5.36 -2.68 -13.47
CA LEU A 58 -4.02 -2.07 -13.45
C LEU A 58 -3.21 -2.38 -14.70
N ARG A 59 -3.21 -3.63 -15.17
CA ARG A 59 -2.42 -4.09 -16.32
C ARG A 59 -2.48 -3.19 -17.56
N PRO A 60 -3.67 -2.76 -18.05
CA PRO A 60 -3.75 -1.94 -19.25
C PRO A 60 -3.37 -0.47 -19.02
N ARG A 61 -3.31 -0.01 -17.76
CA ARG A 61 -3.03 1.40 -17.42
C ARG A 61 -1.57 1.71 -17.18
N ARG A 62 -0.78 0.67 -16.91
CA ARG A 62 0.62 0.79 -16.49
C ARG A 62 1.49 -0.10 -17.36
N ASP A 63 2.21 0.54 -18.29
CA ASP A 63 3.11 -0.15 -19.21
C ASP A 63 4.23 -0.91 -18.47
N ASP A 64 4.60 -0.48 -17.27
CA ASP A 64 5.66 -1.07 -16.45
C ASP A 64 5.28 -2.39 -15.77
N VAL A 65 3.98 -2.64 -15.51
CA VAL A 65 3.47 -3.88 -14.87
C VAL A 65 2.57 -4.70 -15.79
N ARG A 66 2.44 -4.31 -17.05
CA ARG A 66 1.54 -4.94 -18.02
C ARG A 66 1.80 -6.44 -18.22
N SER A 67 3.06 -6.85 -18.16
CA SER A 67 3.50 -8.25 -18.27
C SER A 67 4.02 -8.82 -16.94
N ASP A 68 3.77 -8.13 -15.83
CA ASP A 68 4.20 -8.59 -14.52
C ASP A 68 3.27 -9.71 -14.03
N GLU A 69 3.82 -10.92 -13.95
CA GLU A 69 3.11 -12.10 -13.47
C GLU A 69 2.90 -12.06 -11.95
N THR A 70 3.69 -11.26 -11.23
CA THR A 70 3.55 -11.10 -9.77
C THR A 70 2.47 -10.10 -9.39
N LEU A 71 1.95 -9.31 -10.33
CA LEU A 71 0.98 -8.26 -10.06
C LEU A 71 -0.28 -8.74 -9.31
N PRO A 72 -0.93 -9.87 -9.67
CA PRO A 72 -2.08 -10.38 -8.90
C PRO A 72 -1.72 -10.66 -7.44
N ARG A 73 -0.61 -11.38 -7.21
CA ARG A 73 -0.12 -11.69 -5.87
C ARG A 73 0.27 -10.43 -5.10
N MET A 74 0.88 -9.45 -5.75
CA MET A 74 1.22 -8.17 -5.14
C MET A 74 -0.03 -7.43 -4.65
N VAL A 75 -1.11 -7.41 -5.43
CA VAL A 75 -2.39 -6.81 -5.02
C VAL A 75 -2.95 -7.53 -3.78
N GLU A 76 -2.95 -8.87 -3.80
CA GLU A 76 -3.40 -9.70 -2.67
C GLU A 76 -2.60 -9.39 -1.39
N LEU A 77 -1.27 -9.32 -1.48
CA LEU A 77 -0.40 -9.00 -0.35
C LEU A 77 -0.62 -7.59 0.22
N TYR A 78 -0.87 -6.60 -0.64
CA TYR A 78 -1.25 -5.26 -0.19
C TYR A 78 -2.58 -5.27 0.53
N ASP A 79 -3.56 -6.03 0.04
CA ASP A 79 -4.85 -6.16 0.70
C ASP A 79 -4.71 -6.89 2.04
N GLU A 80 -3.95 -7.97 2.14
CA GLU A 80 -3.70 -8.65 3.42
C GLU A 80 -3.05 -7.73 4.46
N LEU A 81 -2.02 -6.97 4.07
CA LEU A 81 -1.39 -5.99 4.96
C LEU A 81 -2.35 -4.88 5.37
N ALA A 82 -3.24 -4.46 4.47
CA ALA A 82 -4.24 -3.47 4.80
C ALA A 82 -5.27 -3.97 5.83
N ASP A 83 -5.71 -5.23 5.72
CA ASP A 83 -6.58 -5.83 6.75
C ASP A 83 -5.85 -6.01 8.08
N TYR A 84 -4.61 -6.51 8.04
CA TYR A 84 -3.82 -6.75 9.25
C TYR A 84 -3.53 -5.48 10.03
N ASN A 85 -3.23 -4.37 9.35
CA ASN A 85 -2.86 -3.10 9.98
C ASN A 85 -4.02 -2.09 10.07
N GLY A 86 -5.24 -2.46 9.63
CA GLY A 86 -6.39 -1.56 9.60
C GLY A 86 -6.22 -0.36 8.66
N ILE A 87 -5.50 -0.54 7.55
CA ILE A 87 -5.25 0.51 6.55
C ILE A 87 -6.52 0.80 5.78
N GLN A 88 -6.79 2.09 5.62
CA GLN A 88 -7.92 2.58 4.86
C GLN A 88 -7.70 2.41 3.36
N ARG A 89 -8.65 1.75 2.67
CA ARG A 89 -8.60 1.54 1.22
C ARG A 89 -9.46 2.53 0.45
N ILE A 90 -8.97 3.03 -0.67
CA ILE A 90 -9.73 3.82 -1.64
C ILE A 90 -9.70 3.08 -2.98
N ASP A 91 -10.86 2.97 -3.60
CA ASP A 91 -11.02 2.35 -4.91
C ASP A 91 -10.44 3.25 -6.02
N ALA A 92 -9.34 2.77 -6.60
CA ALA A 92 -8.61 3.46 -7.66
C ALA A 92 -9.29 3.32 -9.04
N THR A 93 -10.45 2.66 -9.14
CA THR A 93 -11.24 2.61 -10.38
C THR A 93 -12.03 3.89 -10.65
N LYS A 94 -12.29 4.68 -9.60
CA LYS A 94 -13.04 5.94 -9.67
C LYS A 94 -12.28 7.01 -10.49
N PRO A 95 -12.98 8.05 -10.99
CA PRO A 95 -12.35 9.24 -11.55
C PRO A 95 -11.40 9.92 -10.55
N SER A 96 -10.32 10.52 -11.06
CA SER A 96 -9.29 11.17 -10.23
C SER A 96 -9.85 12.24 -9.29
N GLU A 97 -10.86 13.00 -9.72
CA GLU A 97 -11.50 14.00 -8.88
C GLU A 97 -12.17 13.37 -7.65
N GLN A 98 -12.88 12.25 -7.82
CA GLN A 98 -13.54 11.55 -6.72
C GLN A 98 -12.54 10.91 -5.76
N ILE A 99 -11.46 10.33 -6.30
CA ILE A 99 -10.37 9.78 -5.47
C ILE A 99 -9.73 10.89 -4.65
N HIS A 100 -9.50 12.07 -5.25
CA HIS A 100 -8.94 13.21 -4.56
C HIS A 100 -9.82 13.70 -3.41
N GLU A 101 -11.12 13.86 -3.65
CA GLU A 101 -12.10 14.21 -2.61
C GLU A 101 -12.07 13.20 -1.45
N GLU A 102 -12.08 11.90 -1.77
CA GLU A 102 -12.06 10.84 -0.75
C GLU A 102 -10.75 10.80 0.06
N ILE A 103 -9.61 11.14 -0.55
CA ILE A 103 -8.33 11.30 0.17
C ILE A 103 -8.43 12.48 1.14
N VAL A 104 -8.93 13.63 0.69
CA VAL A 104 -9.03 14.84 1.52
C VAL A 104 -9.97 14.62 2.71
N ASP A 105 -11.09 13.95 2.49
CA ASP A 105 -12.07 13.61 3.54
C ASP A 105 -11.47 12.71 4.63
N ARG A 106 -10.52 11.83 4.28
CA ARG A 106 -9.87 10.91 5.23
C ARG A 106 -8.71 11.55 6.00
N LEU A 107 -8.22 12.70 5.54
CA LEU A 107 -7.15 13.46 6.20
C LEU A 107 -7.68 14.49 7.20
N THR A 108 -8.98 14.77 7.19
CA THR A 108 -9.65 15.80 8.00
C THR A 108 -10.32 15.19 9.22
#